data_AF-A0A7W1E9A6-F1
#
_entry.id   AF-A0A7W1E9A6-F1
#
_cell.length_a   1.000
_cell.length_b   1.000
_cell.length_c   1.000
_cell.angle_alpha   90.00
_cell.angle_beta   90.00
_cell.angle_gamma   90.00
#
_symmetry.space_group_name_H-M   'P 1'
#
loop_
_entity.id
_entity.type
_entity.pdbx_description
1 polymer ?
#
loop_
_entity_poly.entity_id
_entity_poly.type
_entity_poly.pdbx_seq_one_letter_code
_entity_poly.pdbx_strand_id
1 'polypeptide(L)'
;MGVRRWLAGLAAGAPASVFVVPGRGAREKVDELRLDSRLHFTESPRATTILLLIGEIPDALASAARSIHDSMPRPRATACWRAGTSAPVPSGFPDAVMVDVREEVGTVLTRLQSALLRGDHASEPDLLPDIDPAPWRGVGPHGQGGKGMTGGVPYGRALAERAHDRDGLELDQLPVRIGPLFPPLPAGLVLDLKVQGDVVQEVSLGDNPFLSFDAAVVGTAAGPNPFELALSQPVPISVLELARARHHLVWLAGALELHGVAALGYRARRLAAEIAPERAGAVRALGRLLEGTRSLAWGTAGVGVTDGASLAEVPPGPVSRAAGIARDARTSDPSYLSLGFEVLVQEEGDARARWRQRLSEALQALELAGRAAARWSTPSGRVEAPRGSLTAESAPAAELVALIPALLPGLDWGDAVTTIVSLDLDLEEAASRHAASAV
;
A
#
# COMPACT_ATOMS: atom_id res chain seq x y z
N MET A 1 34.51 19.01 -19.92
CA MET A 1 34.51 18.51 -18.52
C MET A 1 33.64 19.33 -17.54
N GLY A 2 33.22 20.58 -17.83
CA GLY A 2 32.44 21.39 -16.89
C GLY A 2 30.92 21.12 -16.83
N VAL A 3 30.30 20.68 -17.93
CA VAL A 3 28.83 20.56 -18.03
C VAL A 3 28.24 19.54 -17.05
N ARG A 4 28.86 18.36 -16.90
CA ARG A 4 28.40 17.34 -15.93
C ARG A 4 28.46 17.84 -14.48
N ARG A 5 29.57 18.47 -14.09
CA ARG A 5 29.75 19.04 -12.75
C ARG A 5 28.77 20.19 -12.48
N TRP A 6 28.51 21.01 -13.50
CA TRP A 6 27.54 22.10 -13.42
C TRP A 6 26.10 21.57 -13.29
N LEU A 7 25.69 20.61 -14.12
CA LEU A 7 24.38 19.95 -14.03
C LEU A 7 24.19 19.23 -12.69
N ALA A 8 25.23 18.54 -12.21
CA ALA A 8 25.22 17.92 -10.89
C ALA A 8 25.05 18.95 -9.76
N GLY A 9 25.70 20.11 -9.88
CA GLY A 9 25.55 21.22 -8.93
C GLY A 9 24.12 21.77 -8.88
N LEU A 10 23.46 21.90 -10.04
CA LEU A 10 22.05 22.29 -10.11
C LEU A 10 21.11 21.23 -9.52
N ALA A 11 21.31 19.96 -9.89
CA ALA A 11 20.50 18.84 -9.41
C ALA A 11 20.67 18.59 -7.90
N ALA A 12 21.83 18.90 -7.33
CA ALA A 12 22.10 18.77 -5.90
C ALA A 12 21.24 19.70 -5.01
N GLY A 13 20.61 20.75 -5.58
CA GLY A 13 19.66 21.61 -4.87
C GLY A 13 18.20 21.17 -4.98
N ALA A 14 17.91 20.12 -5.76
CA ALA A 14 16.55 19.61 -5.93
C ALA A 14 16.11 18.72 -4.75
N PRO A 15 14.79 18.53 -4.55
CA PRO A 15 14.28 17.50 -3.64
C PRO A 15 14.92 16.13 -3.90
N ALA A 16 15.11 15.36 -2.84
CA ALA A 16 15.67 14.01 -2.92
C ALA A 16 14.66 13.07 -3.61
N SER A 17 15.04 12.49 -4.74
CA SER A 17 14.25 11.43 -5.37
C SER A 17 14.43 10.14 -4.57
N VAL A 18 13.32 9.55 -4.14
CA VAL A 18 13.30 8.38 -3.27
C VAL A 18 12.35 7.32 -3.81
N PHE A 19 12.82 6.07 -3.84
CA PHE A 19 11.96 4.89 -3.96
C PHE A 19 11.86 4.26 -2.58
N VAL A 20 10.64 4.03 -2.10
CA VAL A 20 10.39 3.64 -0.71
C VAL A 20 10.05 2.17 -0.63
N VAL A 21 10.68 1.48 0.31
CA VAL A 21 10.39 0.10 0.71
C VAL A 21 9.88 0.14 2.14
N PRO A 22 8.54 0.12 2.33
CA PRO A 22 7.96 0.07 3.66
C PRO A 22 7.99 -1.38 4.20
N GLY A 23 8.55 -1.54 5.39
CA GLY A 23 8.42 -2.74 6.20
C GLY A 23 7.33 -2.60 7.26
N ARG A 24 7.46 -3.40 8.32
CA ARG A 24 6.51 -3.45 9.42
C ARG A 24 6.43 -2.10 10.14
N GLY A 25 5.21 -1.62 10.39
CA GLY A 25 4.93 -0.35 11.06
C GLY A 25 5.31 0.90 10.27
N ALA A 26 5.55 0.77 8.96
CA ALA A 26 6.00 1.88 8.10
C ALA A 26 4.88 2.61 7.37
N ARG A 27 3.68 2.00 7.21
CA ARG A 27 2.61 2.52 6.35
C ARG A 27 2.24 3.98 6.65
N GLU A 28 1.86 4.29 7.89
CA GLU A 28 1.50 5.65 8.30
C GLU A 28 2.67 6.63 8.14
N LYS A 29 3.89 6.15 8.42
CA LYS A 29 5.12 6.94 8.36
C LYS A 29 5.50 7.33 6.93
N VAL A 30 5.24 6.46 5.94
CA VAL A 30 5.37 6.78 4.53
C VAL A 30 4.48 7.96 4.17
N ASP A 31 3.22 7.92 4.60
CA ASP A 31 2.27 8.99 4.30
C ASP A 31 2.68 10.31 4.94
N GLU A 32 3.19 10.31 6.18
CA GLU A 32 3.74 11.53 6.79
C GLU A 32 4.88 12.15 5.97
N LEU A 33 5.80 11.32 5.45
CA LEU A 33 6.93 11.78 4.65
C LEU A 33 6.51 12.34 3.29
N ARG A 34 5.38 11.92 2.73
CA ARG A 34 4.86 12.47 1.45
C ARG A 34 4.48 13.95 1.52
N LEU A 35 4.40 14.54 2.72
CA LEU A 35 4.18 15.98 2.90
C LEU A 35 5.50 16.77 2.99
N ASP A 36 6.65 16.11 3.10
CA ASP A 36 7.94 16.77 3.14
C ASP A 36 8.36 17.24 1.74
N SER A 37 8.32 18.56 1.52
CA SER A 37 8.72 19.18 0.24
C SER A 37 10.17 18.92 -0.19
N ARG A 38 11.03 18.42 0.73
CA ARG A 38 12.41 18.04 0.44
C ARG A 38 12.51 16.68 -0.24
N LEU A 39 11.41 15.92 -0.30
CA LEU A 39 11.36 14.57 -0.84
C LEU A 39 10.48 14.51 -2.09
N HIS A 40 10.92 13.73 -3.07
CA HIS A 40 10.17 13.41 -4.27
C HIS A 40 10.04 11.88 -4.39
N PHE A 41 8.83 11.38 -4.15
CA PHE A 41 8.54 9.95 -4.22
C PHE A 41 8.41 9.50 -5.66
N THR A 42 9.11 8.43 -6.02
CA THR A 42 9.11 7.87 -7.39
C THR A 42 8.42 6.53 -7.43
N GLU A 43 7.69 6.25 -8.52
CA GLU A 43 7.01 4.96 -8.76
C GLU A 43 7.89 3.94 -9.49
N SER A 44 9.04 4.36 -10.00
CA SER A 44 10.00 3.49 -10.67
C SER A 44 11.37 3.62 -10.03
N PRO A 45 12.06 2.51 -9.73
CA PRO A 45 13.45 2.56 -9.26
C PRO A 45 14.39 3.23 -10.28
N ARG A 46 14.02 3.25 -11.56
CA ARG A 46 14.80 3.89 -12.62
C ARG A 46 14.81 5.42 -12.54
N ALA A 47 13.92 6.01 -11.74
CA ALA A 47 13.77 7.46 -11.60
C ALA A 47 14.34 8.01 -10.27
N THR A 48 14.98 7.18 -9.45
CA THR A 48 15.49 7.57 -8.13
C THR A 48 17.01 7.41 -8.03
N THR A 49 17.60 8.13 -7.08
CA THR A 49 18.99 7.93 -6.63
C THR A 49 19.09 7.34 -5.23
N ILE A 50 17.99 7.34 -4.46
CA ILE A 50 17.95 6.83 -3.10
C ILE A 50 16.89 5.74 -2.96
N LEU A 51 17.30 4.60 -2.40
CA LEU A 51 16.41 3.59 -1.85
C LEU A 51 16.18 3.88 -0.37
N LEU A 52 14.94 4.13 0.04
CA LEU A 52 14.59 4.40 1.42
C LEU A 52 13.86 3.21 2.03
N LEU A 53 14.53 2.51 2.95
CA LEU A 53 13.96 1.43 3.75
C LEU A 53 13.34 2.02 5.02
N ILE A 54 12.07 1.73 5.31
CA ILE A 54 11.38 2.28 6.49
C ILE A 54 10.82 1.15 7.35
N GLY A 55 11.06 1.21 8.66
CA GLY A 55 10.58 0.20 9.61
C GLY A 55 11.39 -1.08 9.57
N GLU A 56 10.80 -2.17 10.08
CA GLU A 56 11.46 -3.47 10.12
C GLU A 56 11.20 -4.23 8.81
N ILE A 57 12.27 -4.51 8.06
CA ILE A 57 12.18 -5.16 6.74
C ILE A 57 12.32 -6.68 6.89
N PRO A 58 11.27 -7.48 6.65
CA PRO A 58 11.40 -8.95 6.62
C PRO A 58 12.28 -9.40 5.46
N ASP A 59 12.93 -10.57 5.60
CA ASP A 59 13.93 -11.07 4.64
C ASP A 59 13.40 -11.18 3.21
N ALA A 60 12.14 -11.58 3.03
CA ALA A 60 11.50 -11.65 1.72
C ALA A 60 11.41 -10.26 1.05
N LEU A 61 11.09 -9.21 1.81
CA LEU A 61 11.11 -7.83 1.31
C LEU A 61 12.55 -7.32 1.12
N ALA A 62 13.49 -7.67 1.99
CA ALA A 62 14.89 -7.30 1.84
C ALA A 62 15.50 -7.86 0.54
N SER A 63 15.14 -9.11 0.19
CA SER A 63 15.54 -9.73 -1.08
C SER A 63 15.01 -8.97 -2.29
N ALA A 64 13.72 -8.63 -2.30
CA ALA A 64 13.12 -7.83 -3.37
C ALA A 64 13.72 -6.42 -3.44
N ALA A 65 14.02 -5.80 -2.28
CA ALA A 65 14.63 -4.49 -2.20
C ALA A 65 16.05 -4.45 -2.79
N ARG A 66 16.84 -5.52 -2.66
CA ARG A 66 18.17 -5.62 -3.32
C ARG A 66 18.05 -5.65 -4.84
N SER A 67 17.05 -6.38 -5.38
CA SER A 67 16.76 -6.35 -6.82
C SER A 67 16.36 -4.96 -7.31
N ILE A 68 15.59 -4.22 -6.51
CA ILE A 68 15.21 -2.83 -6.79
C ILE A 68 16.45 -1.93 -6.76
N HIS A 69 17.28 -2.04 -5.72
CA HIS A 69 18.54 -1.29 -5.59
C HIS A 69 19.41 -1.45 -6.84
N ASP A 70 19.66 -2.69 -7.27
CA ASP A 70 20.55 -2.96 -8.41
C ASP A 70 19.91 -2.52 -9.74
N SER A 71 18.58 -2.36 -9.79
CA SER A 71 17.87 -1.74 -10.91
C SER A 71 17.94 -0.21 -10.92
N MET A 72 18.37 0.45 -9.84
CA MET A 72 18.50 1.91 -9.83
C MET A 72 19.71 2.38 -10.67
N PRO A 73 19.61 3.53 -11.36
CA PRO A 73 20.74 4.10 -12.08
C PRO A 73 21.83 4.55 -11.09
N ARG A 74 23.10 4.48 -11.51
CA ARG A 74 24.22 5.05 -10.74
C ARG A 74 24.34 6.57 -11.02
N PRO A 75 24.73 7.40 -10.04
CA PRO A 75 25.04 7.03 -8.65
C PRO A 75 23.78 6.75 -7.82
N ARG A 76 23.86 5.78 -6.90
CA ARG A 76 22.78 5.37 -6.00
C ARG A 76 23.28 5.15 -4.57
N ALA A 77 22.39 5.30 -3.60
CA ALA A 77 22.62 4.88 -2.22
C ALA A 77 21.34 4.39 -1.55
N THR A 78 21.51 3.76 -0.39
CA THR A 78 20.45 3.29 0.47
C THR A 78 20.43 4.09 1.76
N ALA A 79 19.24 4.43 2.23
CA ALA A 79 19.01 4.99 3.56
C ALA A 79 17.99 4.14 4.30
N CYS A 80 18.17 3.99 5.61
CA CYS A 80 17.27 3.22 6.46
C CYS A 80 16.77 4.09 7.62
N TRP A 81 15.45 4.24 7.71
CA TRP A 81 14.78 4.86 8.84
C TRP A 81 14.10 3.79 9.70
N ARG A 82 14.65 3.55 10.90
CA ARG A 82 14.13 2.52 11.82
C ARG A 82 12.74 2.82 12.34
N ALA A 83 12.29 4.07 12.27
CA ALA A 83 10.92 4.42 12.51
C ALA A 83 10.43 3.94 13.90
N GLY A 84 11.25 4.10 14.94
CA GLY A 84 10.92 3.69 16.31
C GLY A 84 11.10 2.20 16.62
N THR A 85 11.57 1.38 15.66
CA THR A 85 11.99 0.00 15.92
C THR A 85 13.43 -0.04 16.46
N SER A 86 13.77 -1.08 17.22
CA SER A 86 15.16 -1.43 17.55
C SER A 86 15.78 -2.40 16.53
N ALA A 87 15.16 -2.56 15.35
CA ALA A 87 15.58 -3.53 14.36
C ALA A 87 16.99 -3.19 13.82
N PRO A 88 17.84 -4.20 13.57
CA PRO A 88 19.13 -3.97 12.93
C PRO A 88 18.96 -3.45 11.50
N VAL A 89 20.06 -2.98 10.90
CA VAL A 89 20.08 -2.68 9.47
C VAL A 89 19.64 -3.94 8.70
N PRO A 90 18.71 -3.85 7.74
CA PRO A 90 18.30 -5.01 6.95
C PRO A 90 19.50 -5.73 6.34
N SER A 91 19.49 -7.06 6.43
CA SER A 91 20.58 -7.89 5.91
C SER A 91 20.82 -7.63 4.42
N GLY A 92 22.09 -7.48 4.03
CA GLY A 92 22.47 -7.22 2.64
C GLY A 92 22.45 -5.75 2.21
N PHE A 93 22.38 -4.80 3.14
CA PHE A 93 22.58 -3.36 2.90
C PHE A 93 23.69 -2.79 3.80
N PRO A 94 24.96 -3.18 3.58
CA PRO A 94 26.06 -2.85 4.49
C PRO A 94 26.41 -1.37 4.56
N ASP A 95 26.19 -0.62 3.48
CA ASP A 95 26.56 0.80 3.34
C ASP A 95 25.38 1.76 3.63
N ALA A 96 24.22 1.23 4.05
CA ALA A 96 23.02 2.04 4.23
C ALA A 96 23.20 3.14 5.29
N VAL A 97 22.81 4.36 4.95
CA VAL A 97 22.83 5.50 5.86
C VAL A 97 21.66 5.41 6.83
N MET A 98 21.94 5.33 8.12
CA MET A 98 20.92 5.25 9.17
C MET A 98 20.34 6.62 9.50
N VAL A 99 19.03 6.66 9.69
CA VAL A 99 18.29 7.79 10.25
C VAL A 99 17.45 7.26 11.41
N ASP A 100 17.64 7.84 12.60
CA ASP A 100 16.88 7.44 13.79
C ASP A 100 15.69 8.37 14.05
N VAL A 101 15.83 9.66 13.73
CA VAL A 101 14.85 10.72 14.03
C VAL A 101 14.06 11.12 12.79
N ARG A 102 12.72 11.15 12.93
CA ARG A 102 11.78 11.45 11.84
C ARG A 102 12.02 12.81 11.19
N GLU A 103 12.25 13.85 11.98
CA GLU A 103 12.46 15.23 11.53
C GLU A 103 13.70 15.39 10.65
N GLU A 104 14.68 14.50 10.84
CA GLU A 104 15.96 14.53 10.14
C GLU A 104 15.92 13.82 8.79
N VAL A 105 14.93 12.93 8.55
CA VAL A 105 14.83 12.12 7.32
C VAL A 105 15.00 13.00 6.07
N GLY A 106 14.16 14.03 5.90
CA GLY A 106 14.26 14.92 4.75
C GLY A 106 15.63 15.59 4.60
N THR A 107 16.21 16.07 5.70
CA THR A 107 17.54 16.71 5.69
C THR A 107 18.63 15.72 5.27
N VAL A 108 18.63 14.52 5.85
CA VAL A 108 19.64 13.49 5.59
C VAL A 108 19.56 13.04 4.14
N LEU A 109 18.36 12.78 3.60
CA LEU A 109 18.21 12.30 2.23
C LEU A 109 18.60 13.37 1.19
N THR A 110 18.24 14.64 1.41
CA THR A 110 18.71 15.73 0.53
C THR A 110 20.22 15.88 0.57
N ARG A 111 20.83 15.77 1.76
CA ARG A 111 22.30 15.81 1.89
C ARG A 111 22.97 14.62 1.19
N LEU A 112 22.40 13.43 1.34
CA LEU A 112 22.89 12.20 0.71
C LEU A 112 22.85 12.30 -0.81
N GLN A 113 21.70 12.66 -1.40
CA GLN A 113 21.58 12.88 -2.84
C GLN A 113 22.57 13.94 -3.33
N SER A 114 22.65 15.05 -2.61
CA SER A 114 23.58 16.13 -2.96
C SER A 114 25.04 15.66 -2.95
N ALA A 115 25.44 14.82 -1.99
CA ALA A 115 26.79 14.28 -1.91
C ALA A 115 27.07 13.27 -3.03
N LEU A 116 26.10 12.40 -3.34
CA LEU A 116 26.19 11.44 -4.47
C LEU A 116 26.39 12.17 -5.80
N LEU A 117 25.56 13.17 -6.09
CA LEU A 117 25.60 13.89 -7.37
C LEU A 117 26.90 14.69 -7.53
N ARG A 118 27.46 15.22 -6.44
CA ARG A 118 28.75 15.93 -6.46
C ARG A 118 29.97 15.01 -6.50
N GLY A 119 29.77 13.71 -6.23
CA GLY A 119 30.85 12.73 -6.10
C GLY A 119 31.56 12.77 -4.74
N ASP A 120 30.99 13.46 -3.75
CA ASP A 120 31.47 13.49 -2.36
C ASP A 120 31.10 12.19 -1.61
N HIS A 121 30.11 11.46 -2.13
CA HIS A 121 29.72 10.13 -1.68
C HIS A 121 29.79 9.14 -2.85
N ALA A 122 30.41 7.98 -2.62
CA ALA A 122 30.53 6.95 -3.63
C ALA A 122 29.16 6.29 -3.88
N SER A 123 28.90 5.89 -5.12
CA SER A 123 27.75 5.05 -5.43
C SER A 123 27.93 3.67 -4.81
N GLU A 124 26.86 3.13 -4.23
CA GLU A 124 26.85 1.75 -3.73
C GLU A 124 27.10 0.76 -4.89
N PRO A 125 27.85 -0.35 -4.64
CA PRO A 125 28.07 -1.41 -5.62
C PRO A 125 26.79 -2.21 -5.88
N ASP A 126 26.82 -3.21 -6.77
CA ASP A 126 25.68 -4.13 -6.91
C ASP A 126 25.63 -5.04 -5.67
N LEU A 127 24.43 -5.27 -5.13
CA LEU A 127 24.21 -6.08 -3.92
C LEU A 127 23.98 -7.55 -4.24
N LEU A 128 23.46 -7.84 -5.43
CA LEU A 128 23.24 -9.18 -5.94
C LEU A 128 24.45 -9.65 -6.78
N PRO A 129 24.75 -10.96 -6.77
CA PRO A 129 25.79 -11.51 -7.63
C PRO A 129 25.39 -11.37 -9.10
N ASP A 130 26.37 -11.07 -9.95
CA ASP A 130 26.22 -11.08 -11.42
C ASP A 130 26.27 -12.53 -11.93
N ILE A 131 25.14 -13.22 -11.79
CA ILE A 131 24.94 -14.60 -12.25
C ILE A 131 23.68 -14.69 -13.11
N ASP A 132 23.72 -15.54 -14.12
CA ASP A 132 22.54 -15.79 -14.95
C ASP A 132 21.38 -16.34 -14.11
N PRO A 133 20.15 -15.83 -14.31
CA PRO A 133 18.98 -16.24 -13.52
C PRO A 133 18.54 -17.69 -13.80
N ALA A 134 18.95 -18.27 -14.92
CA ALA A 134 18.68 -19.67 -15.26
C ALA A 134 19.99 -20.38 -15.63
N PRO A 135 20.25 -21.60 -15.09
CA PRO A 135 21.44 -22.34 -15.42
C PRO A 135 21.43 -22.72 -16.90
N TRP A 136 22.57 -22.56 -17.55
CA TRP A 136 22.76 -22.92 -18.95
C TRP A 136 22.56 -24.43 -19.18
N ARG A 137 21.72 -24.83 -20.15
CA ARG A 137 21.35 -26.24 -20.41
C ARG A 137 21.72 -26.77 -21.80
N GLY A 138 22.87 -26.38 -22.34
CA GLY A 138 23.46 -27.08 -23.50
C GLY A 138 22.73 -26.94 -24.84
N VAL A 139 23.25 -27.68 -25.83
CA VAL A 139 22.65 -27.84 -27.18
C VAL A 139 21.69 -29.02 -27.14
N GLY A 140 20.49 -28.87 -27.73
CA GLY A 140 19.49 -29.92 -27.77
C GLY A 140 19.96 -31.20 -28.49
N PRO A 141 19.30 -32.35 -28.26
CA PRO A 141 19.75 -33.68 -28.72
C PRO A 141 19.86 -33.83 -30.26
N HIS A 142 19.35 -32.88 -31.04
CA HIS A 142 19.39 -32.92 -32.51
C HIS A 142 20.29 -31.83 -33.13
N GLY A 143 21.13 -31.15 -32.35
CA GLY A 143 21.97 -30.05 -32.86
C GLY A 143 21.17 -28.82 -33.34
N GLN A 144 19.84 -28.85 -33.16
CA GLN A 144 18.92 -27.76 -33.42
C GLN A 144 18.86 -26.91 -32.14
N GLY A 145 19.15 -25.61 -32.29
CA GLY A 145 19.33 -24.68 -31.18
C GLY A 145 20.74 -24.10 -31.24
N GLY A 146 20.85 -22.83 -31.62
CA GLY A 146 22.11 -22.10 -31.54
C GLY A 146 22.70 -22.18 -30.13
N LYS A 147 23.98 -21.84 -29.99
CA LYS A 147 24.66 -21.73 -28.70
C LYS A 147 23.85 -20.82 -27.75
N GLY A 148 23.01 -21.38 -26.86
CA GLY A 148 22.32 -20.61 -25.80
C GLY A 148 20.81 -20.79 -25.66
N MET A 149 20.28 -22.01 -25.56
CA MET A 149 18.86 -22.21 -25.20
C MET A 149 18.73 -22.61 -23.71
N THR A 150 18.06 -21.80 -22.89
CA THR A 150 17.83 -22.02 -21.45
C THR A 150 16.68 -23.00 -21.14
N GLY A 151 16.48 -24.03 -21.98
CA GLY A 151 15.55 -25.13 -21.71
C GLY A 151 14.08 -24.72 -21.52
N GLY A 152 13.56 -23.80 -22.35
CA GLY A 152 12.15 -23.37 -22.30
C GLY A 152 11.85 -22.22 -21.34
N VAL A 153 12.86 -21.70 -20.63
CA VAL A 153 12.73 -20.58 -19.70
C VAL A 153 13.77 -19.48 -20.05
N PRO A 154 13.60 -18.73 -21.17
CA PRO A 154 14.52 -17.67 -21.58
C PRO A 154 14.78 -16.65 -20.46
N TYR A 155 16.04 -16.52 -20.04
CA TYR A 155 16.45 -15.62 -18.94
C TYR A 155 15.65 -15.80 -17.64
N GLY A 156 15.25 -17.05 -17.33
CA GLY A 156 14.47 -17.34 -16.11
C GLY A 156 12.99 -16.95 -16.19
N ARG A 157 12.49 -16.53 -17.36
CA ARG A 157 11.09 -16.20 -17.60
C ARG A 157 10.42 -17.31 -18.41
N ALA A 158 9.25 -17.76 -17.96
CA ALA A 158 8.44 -18.71 -18.71
C ALA A 158 7.98 -18.07 -20.04
N LEU A 159 7.98 -18.88 -21.11
CA LEU A 159 7.38 -18.47 -22.37
C LEU A 159 5.86 -18.35 -22.22
N ALA A 160 5.25 -17.46 -23.00
CA ALA A 160 3.80 -17.38 -23.06
C ALA A 160 3.22 -18.68 -23.63
N GLU A 161 2.15 -19.15 -23.02
CA GLU A 161 1.32 -20.23 -23.56
C GLU A 161 0.22 -19.63 -24.46
N ARG A 162 -0.63 -20.44 -25.07
CA ARG A 162 -1.79 -19.96 -25.84
C ARG A 162 -3.07 -20.50 -25.23
N ALA A 163 -4.09 -19.64 -25.11
CA ALA A 163 -5.41 -20.01 -24.62
C ALA A 163 -6.49 -19.22 -25.37
N HIS A 164 -7.73 -19.70 -25.34
CA HIS A 164 -8.86 -18.96 -25.90
C HIS A 164 -9.12 -17.69 -25.09
N ASP A 165 -9.22 -16.56 -25.78
CA ASP A 165 -9.67 -15.28 -25.23
C ASP A 165 -11.21 -15.17 -25.29
N ARG A 166 -11.78 -14.08 -24.76
CA ARG A 166 -13.21 -13.77 -24.66
C ARG A 166 -13.99 -13.87 -25.98
N ASP A 167 -13.33 -13.70 -27.11
CA ASP A 167 -13.90 -13.81 -28.46
C ASP A 167 -13.67 -15.18 -29.12
N GLY A 168 -13.04 -16.11 -28.41
CA GLY A 168 -12.70 -17.46 -28.85
C GLY A 168 -11.38 -17.54 -29.65
N LEU A 169 -10.70 -16.43 -29.91
CA LEU A 169 -9.39 -16.43 -30.57
C LEU A 169 -8.31 -16.94 -29.62
N GLU A 170 -7.34 -17.71 -30.14
CA GLU A 170 -6.18 -18.12 -29.35
C GLU A 170 -5.16 -16.98 -29.24
N LEU A 171 -5.04 -16.39 -28.05
CA LEU A 171 -4.06 -15.34 -27.74
C LEU A 171 -2.96 -15.87 -26.81
N ASP A 172 -1.81 -15.21 -26.87
CA ASP A 172 -0.70 -15.46 -25.97
C ASP A 172 -1.09 -15.11 -24.53
N GLN A 173 -1.00 -16.10 -23.65
CA GLN A 173 -1.23 -15.99 -22.23
C GLN A 173 0.12 -15.89 -21.52
N LEU A 174 0.42 -14.70 -21.02
CA LEU A 174 1.70 -14.38 -20.39
C LEU A 174 1.61 -14.57 -18.87
N PRO A 175 2.41 -15.48 -18.28
CA PRO A 175 2.58 -15.54 -16.84
C PRO A 175 3.44 -14.35 -16.35
N VAL A 176 2.92 -13.59 -15.39
CA VAL A 176 3.61 -12.43 -14.79
C VAL A 176 3.44 -12.44 -13.28
N ARG A 177 4.56 -12.30 -12.55
CA ARG A 177 4.55 -12.04 -11.11
C ARG A 177 4.68 -10.53 -10.85
N ILE A 178 3.77 -9.97 -10.07
CA ILE A 178 3.77 -8.56 -9.67
C ILE A 178 3.85 -8.47 -8.14
N GLY A 179 4.70 -7.57 -7.63
CA GLY A 179 4.99 -7.44 -6.20
C GLY A 179 6.33 -8.06 -5.80
N PRO A 180 6.72 -8.05 -4.51
CA PRO A 180 5.97 -7.49 -3.37
C PRO A 180 6.09 -5.97 -3.19
N LEU A 181 6.84 -5.29 -4.07
CA LEU A 181 7.19 -3.86 -3.96
C LEU A 181 6.77 -3.05 -5.20
N PHE A 182 5.64 -3.41 -5.80
CA PHE A 182 5.06 -2.66 -6.91
C PHE A 182 4.23 -1.49 -6.35
N PRO A 183 4.62 -0.21 -6.55
CA PRO A 183 4.07 0.92 -5.78
C PRO A 183 2.55 1.11 -5.82
N PRO A 184 1.83 0.78 -6.91
CA PRO A 184 0.36 0.82 -6.91
C PRO A 184 -0.30 -0.17 -5.95
N LEU A 185 0.39 -1.24 -5.56
CA LEU A 185 -0.12 -2.28 -4.68
C LEU A 185 0.37 -2.05 -3.24
N PRO A 186 -0.41 -2.49 -2.24
CA PRO A 186 0.05 -2.48 -0.86
C PRO A 186 1.33 -3.32 -0.73
N ALA A 187 2.26 -2.85 0.09
CA ALA A 187 3.53 -3.53 0.28
C ALA A 187 3.32 -4.95 0.78
N GLY A 188 4.08 -5.88 0.21
CA GLY A 188 3.99 -7.31 0.52
C GLY A 188 2.96 -8.08 -0.31
N LEU A 189 2.05 -7.42 -1.05
CA LEU A 189 1.15 -8.14 -1.94
C LEU A 189 1.91 -8.70 -3.14
N VAL A 190 1.83 -10.01 -3.33
CA VAL A 190 2.38 -10.72 -4.49
C VAL A 190 1.22 -11.34 -5.26
N LEU A 191 1.15 -11.04 -6.55
CA LEU A 191 0.19 -11.61 -7.48
C LEU A 191 0.92 -12.42 -8.53
N ASP A 192 0.55 -13.69 -8.66
CA ASP A 192 0.89 -14.52 -9.80
C ASP A 192 -0.27 -14.47 -10.80
N LEU A 193 -0.04 -13.80 -11.91
CA LEU A 193 -1.07 -13.50 -12.92
C LEU A 193 -0.80 -14.30 -14.18
N LYS A 194 -1.89 -14.66 -14.87
CA LYS A 194 -1.86 -14.91 -16.30
C LYS A 194 -2.65 -13.83 -17.01
N VAL A 195 -2.00 -13.13 -17.94
CA VAL A 195 -2.63 -12.03 -18.68
C VAL A 195 -2.67 -12.33 -20.17
N GLN A 196 -3.75 -11.91 -20.84
CA GLN A 196 -3.87 -11.90 -22.30
C GLN A 196 -4.11 -10.45 -22.74
N GLY A 197 -3.14 -9.85 -23.41
CA GLY A 197 -3.12 -8.39 -23.60
C GLY A 197 -3.02 -7.68 -22.25
N ASP A 198 -4.03 -6.88 -21.92
CA ASP A 198 -4.20 -6.22 -20.63
C ASP A 198 -5.24 -6.89 -19.71
N VAL A 199 -5.84 -7.99 -20.13
CA VAL A 199 -6.91 -8.69 -19.39
C VAL A 199 -6.31 -9.71 -18.44
N VAL A 200 -6.74 -9.68 -17.19
CA VAL A 200 -6.41 -10.72 -16.19
C VAL A 200 -7.25 -11.97 -16.46
N GLN A 201 -6.61 -13.10 -16.73
CA GLN A 201 -7.28 -14.38 -16.98
C GLN A 201 -7.31 -15.25 -15.71
N GLU A 202 -6.16 -15.37 -15.05
CA GLU A 202 -6.01 -16.09 -13.79
C GLU A 202 -5.19 -15.25 -12.82
N VAL A 203 -5.49 -15.39 -11.54
CA VAL A 203 -4.73 -14.78 -10.45
C VAL A 203 -4.63 -15.76 -9.28
N SER A 204 -3.44 -15.87 -8.72
CA SER A 204 -3.22 -16.46 -7.40
C SER A 204 -2.38 -15.52 -6.54
N LEU A 205 -2.53 -15.68 -5.22
CA LEU A 205 -1.77 -14.92 -4.23
C LEU A 205 -0.44 -15.63 -3.95
N GLY A 206 0.64 -14.85 -3.92
CA GLY A 206 1.92 -15.31 -3.39
C GLY A 206 1.99 -15.16 -1.87
N ASP A 207 3.11 -15.60 -1.29
CA ASP A 207 3.33 -15.57 0.16
C ASP A 207 3.32 -14.13 0.71
N ASN A 208 2.62 -13.93 1.83
CA ASN A 208 2.65 -12.67 2.56
C ASN A 208 3.97 -12.57 3.36
N PRO A 209 4.88 -11.62 3.04
CA PRO A 209 6.19 -11.55 3.66
C PRO A 209 6.15 -11.17 5.16
N PHE A 210 5.03 -10.62 5.63
CA PHE A 210 4.87 -10.23 7.04
C PHE A 210 4.50 -11.39 7.97
N LEU A 211 4.15 -12.56 7.42
CA LEU A 211 3.92 -13.78 8.22
C LEU A 211 5.19 -14.29 8.91
N SER A 212 6.37 -13.83 8.47
CA SER A 212 7.67 -14.20 9.06
C SER A 212 7.93 -13.56 10.43
N PHE A 213 7.13 -12.58 10.85
CA PHE A 213 7.27 -11.96 12.17
C PHE A 213 6.51 -12.75 13.24
N ASP A 214 7.16 -13.03 14.37
CA ASP A 214 6.49 -13.58 15.54
C ASP A 214 5.43 -12.60 16.06
N ALA A 215 4.18 -13.07 16.17
CA ALA A 215 3.07 -12.29 16.74
C ALA A 215 3.27 -11.94 18.22
N ALA A 216 4.17 -12.62 18.92
CA ALA A 216 4.53 -12.31 20.30
C ALA A 216 5.42 -11.05 20.43
N VAL A 217 6.08 -10.63 19.35
CA VAL A 217 6.89 -9.40 19.29
C VAL A 217 6.08 -8.30 18.59
N VAL A 218 4.83 -8.09 19.02
CA VAL A 218 4.02 -6.93 18.62
C VAL A 218 4.36 -5.79 19.58
N GLY A 219 5.60 -5.30 19.50
CA GLY A 219 5.94 -3.96 19.93
C GLY A 219 5.63 -3.04 18.77
N THR A 220 4.51 -2.32 18.81
CA THR A 220 4.15 -1.37 17.77
C THR A 220 5.24 -0.28 17.71
N ALA A 221 6.00 -0.24 16.63
CA ALA A 221 6.95 0.85 16.39
C ALA A 221 6.25 2.17 16.00
N ALA A 222 4.93 2.13 15.81
CA ALA A 222 4.04 3.28 15.91
C ALA A 222 3.39 3.24 17.30
N GLY A 223 2.99 4.37 17.87
CA GLY A 223 2.26 4.36 19.14
C GLY A 223 1.02 3.44 19.11
N PRO A 224 0.42 3.12 20.27
CA PRO A 224 -0.65 2.13 20.32
C PRO A 224 -1.83 2.55 19.44
N ASN A 225 -2.23 1.68 18.50
CA ASN A 225 -3.38 1.92 17.63
C ASN A 225 -4.64 2.08 18.50
N PRO A 226 -5.37 3.21 18.39
CA PRO A 226 -6.51 3.48 19.28
C PRO A 226 -7.65 2.47 19.11
N PHE A 227 -7.79 1.84 17.95
CA PHE A 227 -8.80 0.80 17.71
C PHE A 227 -8.42 -0.53 18.39
N GLU A 228 -7.13 -0.86 18.44
CA GLU A 228 -6.65 -2.03 19.19
C GLU A 228 -6.79 -1.82 20.69
N LEU A 229 -6.46 -0.62 21.20
CA LEU A 229 -6.71 -0.27 22.60
C LEU A 229 -8.19 -0.39 22.96
N ALA A 230 -9.08 0.06 22.07
CA ALA A 230 -10.53 0.03 22.30
C ALA A 230 -11.12 -1.38 22.42
N LEU A 231 -10.37 -2.44 22.05
CA LEU A 231 -10.81 -3.83 22.26
C LEU A 231 -10.91 -4.19 23.74
N SER A 232 -9.98 -3.68 24.56
CA SER A 232 -9.81 -4.09 25.97
C SER A 232 -10.01 -2.96 26.98
N GLN A 233 -9.94 -1.70 26.55
CA GLN A 233 -10.07 -0.55 27.45
C GLN A 233 -10.86 0.61 26.81
N PRO A 234 -11.52 1.46 27.63
CA PRO A 234 -12.24 2.61 27.10
C PRO A 234 -11.28 3.59 26.40
N VAL A 235 -11.66 4.08 25.24
CA VAL A 235 -10.93 5.10 24.47
C VAL A 235 -11.86 6.27 24.18
N PRO A 236 -11.41 7.53 24.22
CA PRO A 236 -12.28 8.66 23.89
C PRO A 236 -12.81 8.53 22.46
N ILE A 237 -14.12 8.73 22.26
CA ILE A 237 -14.73 8.61 20.92
C ILE A 237 -14.12 9.62 19.95
N SER A 238 -13.75 10.82 20.43
CA SER A 238 -13.04 11.80 19.61
C SER A 238 -11.71 11.30 19.06
N VAL A 239 -10.97 10.49 19.84
CA VAL A 239 -9.70 9.90 19.39
C VAL A 239 -9.95 8.87 18.28
N LEU A 240 -10.93 7.97 18.48
CA LEU A 240 -11.29 6.94 17.50
C LEU A 240 -11.77 7.57 16.19
N GLU A 241 -12.67 8.54 16.26
CA GLU A 241 -13.28 9.11 15.06
C GLU A 241 -12.33 10.08 14.31
N LEU A 242 -11.44 10.80 15.02
CA LEU A 242 -10.36 11.53 14.34
C LEU A 242 -9.35 10.60 13.66
N ALA A 243 -9.01 9.47 14.29
CA ALA A 243 -8.16 8.45 13.66
C ALA A 243 -8.83 7.85 12.43
N ARG A 244 -10.14 7.55 12.48
CA ARG A 244 -10.93 7.07 11.35
C ARG A 244 -10.97 8.06 10.19
N ALA A 245 -11.28 9.33 10.46
CA ALA A 245 -11.30 10.37 9.45
C ALA A 245 -9.92 10.55 8.79
N ARG A 246 -8.84 10.55 9.59
CA ARG A 246 -7.47 10.61 9.10
C ARG A 246 -7.17 9.44 8.15
N HIS A 247 -7.47 8.22 8.59
CA HIS A 247 -7.25 6.99 7.82
C HIS A 247 -7.91 7.05 6.45
N HIS A 248 -9.20 7.38 6.40
CA HIS A 248 -9.93 7.46 5.14
C HIS A 248 -9.37 8.51 4.18
N LEU A 249 -8.95 9.67 4.71
CA LEU A 249 -8.36 10.73 3.89
C LEU A 249 -6.95 10.38 3.40
N VAL A 250 -6.15 9.67 4.20
CA VAL A 250 -4.83 9.16 3.80
C VAL A 250 -4.97 8.10 2.71
N TRP A 251 -5.87 7.14 2.89
CA TRP A 251 -6.17 6.14 1.86
C TRP A 251 -6.64 6.81 0.56
N LEU A 252 -7.55 7.79 0.67
CA LEU A 252 -8.07 8.52 -0.48
C LEU A 252 -6.95 9.30 -1.19
N ALA A 253 -5.98 9.83 -0.45
CA ALA A 253 -4.83 10.51 -1.04
C ALA A 253 -4.01 9.58 -1.94
N GLY A 254 -3.73 8.35 -1.49
CA GLY A 254 -3.04 7.33 -2.29
C GLY A 254 -3.84 6.92 -3.53
N ALA A 255 -5.15 6.71 -3.38
CA ALA A 255 -6.02 6.38 -4.49
C ALA A 255 -6.06 7.52 -5.54
N LEU A 256 -6.12 8.78 -5.12
CA LEU A 256 -6.09 9.94 -6.02
C LEU A 256 -4.76 10.08 -6.77
N GLU A 257 -3.63 9.75 -6.14
CA GLU A 257 -2.33 9.71 -6.79
C GLU A 257 -2.28 8.67 -7.90
N LEU A 258 -2.76 7.45 -7.61
CA LEU A 258 -2.84 6.36 -8.58
C LEU A 258 -3.67 6.74 -9.82
N HIS A 259 -4.79 7.43 -9.64
CA HIS A 259 -5.64 7.89 -10.75
C HIS A 259 -5.13 9.18 -11.44
N GLY A 260 -3.86 9.57 -11.21
CA GLY A 260 -3.21 10.67 -11.91
C GLY A 260 -3.66 12.08 -11.48
N VAL A 261 -4.40 12.21 -10.38
CA VAL A 261 -4.84 13.50 -9.82
C VAL A 261 -4.07 13.85 -8.54
N ALA A 262 -2.75 13.73 -8.59
CA ALA A 262 -1.83 13.88 -7.45
C ALA A 262 -2.00 15.21 -6.68
N ALA A 263 -2.40 16.30 -7.34
CA ALA A 263 -2.68 17.56 -6.64
C ALA A 263 -3.88 17.44 -5.67
N LEU A 264 -4.90 16.64 -6.00
CA LEU A 264 -6.02 16.34 -5.11
C LEU A 264 -5.58 15.35 -4.02
N GLY A 265 -4.73 14.39 -4.35
CA GLY A 265 -4.12 13.48 -3.37
C GLY A 265 -3.34 14.26 -2.30
N TYR A 266 -2.48 15.18 -2.70
CA TYR A 266 -1.76 16.08 -1.79
C TYR A 266 -2.70 16.91 -0.91
N ARG A 267 -3.79 17.44 -1.47
CA ARG A 267 -4.82 18.17 -0.68
C ARG A 267 -5.50 17.26 0.35
N ALA A 268 -5.88 16.05 -0.03
CA ALA A 268 -6.47 15.08 0.88
C ALA A 268 -5.50 14.72 2.02
N ARG A 269 -4.22 14.50 1.70
CA ARG A 269 -3.19 14.20 2.69
C ARG A 269 -2.93 15.37 3.64
N ARG A 270 -2.93 16.61 3.15
CA ARG A 270 -2.83 17.81 4.00
C ARG A 270 -4.02 17.94 4.96
N LEU A 271 -5.24 17.71 4.46
CA LEU A 271 -6.44 17.69 5.31
C LEU A 271 -6.35 16.59 6.36
N ALA A 272 -5.82 15.42 6.01
CA ALA A 272 -5.59 14.34 6.95
C ALA A 272 -4.56 14.72 8.02
N ALA A 273 -3.46 15.39 7.66
CA ALA A 273 -2.45 15.83 8.61
C ALA A 273 -3.01 16.85 9.63
N GLU A 274 -3.78 17.82 9.14
CA GLU A 274 -4.41 18.90 9.92
C GLU A 274 -5.81 18.54 10.44
N ILE A 275 -6.14 17.24 10.54
CA ILE A 275 -7.51 16.79 10.81
C ILE A 275 -8.01 17.25 12.19
N ALA A 276 -9.19 17.83 12.18
CA ALA A 276 -9.92 18.28 13.36
C ALA A 276 -11.40 18.43 12.98
N PRO A 277 -12.34 18.44 13.94
CA PRO A 277 -13.77 18.57 13.66
C PRO A 277 -14.11 19.77 12.76
N GLU A 278 -13.38 20.89 12.91
CA GLU A 278 -13.57 22.13 12.14
C GLU A 278 -13.25 21.96 10.65
N ARG A 279 -12.51 20.91 10.28
CA ARG A 279 -12.15 20.61 8.88
C ARG A 279 -13.28 19.92 8.10
N ALA A 280 -14.40 19.57 8.71
CA ALA A 280 -15.52 18.91 8.03
C ALA A 280 -16.01 19.68 6.79
N GLY A 281 -16.04 21.02 6.84
CA GLY A 281 -16.39 21.85 5.68
C GLY A 281 -15.41 21.70 4.50
N ALA A 282 -14.11 21.60 4.78
CA ALA A 282 -13.07 21.42 3.77
C ALA A 282 -13.09 20.01 3.18
N VAL A 283 -13.31 18.97 4.00
CA VAL A 283 -13.50 17.59 3.53
C VAL A 283 -14.74 17.48 2.63
N ARG A 284 -15.83 18.14 3.00
CA ARG A 284 -17.06 18.17 2.17
C ARG A 284 -16.83 18.88 0.85
N ALA A 285 -16.04 19.96 0.85
CA ALA A 285 -15.66 20.66 -0.37
C ALA A 285 -14.77 19.81 -1.28
N LEU A 286 -13.82 19.06 -0.72
CA LEU A 286 -13.04 18.06 -1.46
C LEU A 286 -13.98 17.01 -2.07
N GLY A 287 -14.92 16.48 -1.29
CA GLY A 287 -15.93 15.52 -1.77
C GLY A 287 -16.67 15.96 -3.02
N ARG A 288 -17.26 17.16 -2.99
CA ARG A 288 -17.96 17.73 -4.16
C ARG A 288 -17.05 17.88 -5.38
N LEU A 289 -15.78 18.22 -5.17
CA LEU A 289 -14.80 18.32 -6.25
C LEU A 289 -14.52 16.95 -6.88
N LEU A 290 -14.39 15.90 -6.05
CA LEU A 290 -14.18 14.53 -6.53
C LEU A 290 -15.39 14.02 -7.32
N GLU A 291 -16.60 14.27 -6.83
CA GLU A 291 -17.84 13.91 -7.54
C GLU A 291 -17.95 14.57 -8.92
N GLY A 292 -17.50 15.82 -9.05
CA GLY A 292 -17.48 16.56 -10.31
C GLY A 292 -16.36 16.15 -11.27
N THR A 293 -15.39 15.35 -10.84
CA THR A 293 -14.21 14.99 -11.64
C THR A 293 -14.51 13.76 -12.52
N ARG A 294 -14.79 14.00 -13.81
CA ARG A 294 -15.22 12.94 -14.76
C ARG A 294 -14.20 11.82 -14.96
N SER A 295 -12.90 12.12 -14.97
CA SER A 295 -11.86 11.12 -15.15
C SER A 295 -11.86 10.07 -14.02
N LEU A 296 -12.18 10.50 -12.79
CA LEU A 296 -12.34 9.58 -11.66
C LEU A 296 -13.57 8.70 -11.86
N ALA A 297 -14.69 9.26 -12.33
CA ALA A 297 -15.89 8.47 -12.60
C ALA A 297 -15.63 7.39 -13.67
N TRP A 298 -14.90 7.70 -14.74
CA TRP A 298 -14.57 6.74 -15.79
C TRP A 298 -13.71 5.58 -15.30
N GLY A 299 -12.76 5.84 -14.41
CA GLY A 299 -11.85 4.81 -13.90
C GLY A 299 -12.32 4.10 -12.62
N THR A 300 -13.52 4.39 -12.10
CA THR A 300 -13.98 3.80 -10.82
C THR A 300 -15.42 3.31 -10.82
N ALA A 301 -16.28 3.83 -11.72
CA ALA A 301 -17.67 3.39 -11.80
C ALA A 301 -17.77 2.03 -12.49
N GLY A 302 -18.49 1.09 -11.88
CA GLY A 302 -18.62 -0.30 -12.37
C GLY A 302 -17.37 -1.16 -12.21
N VAL A 303 -16.32 -0.65 -11.56
CA VAL A 303 -15.03 -1.34 -11.39
C VAL A 303 -14.99 -2.10 -10.07
N GLY A 304 -14.65 -3.39 -10.13
CA GLY A 304 -14.47 -4.24 -8.94
C GLY A 304 -15.75 -4.36 -8.11
N VAL A 305 -16.88 -4.62 -8.77
CA VAL A 305 -18.19 -4.70 -8.12
C VAL A 305 -18.22 -5.86 -7.12
N THR A 306 -18.64 -5.56 -5.90
CA THR A 306 -18.89 -6.54 -4.83
C THR A 306 -20.36 -6.54 -4.45
N ASP A 307 -20.90 -7.69 -4.07
CA ASP A 307 -22.29 -7.90 -3.67
C ASP A 307 -22.40 -8.67 -2.35
N GLY A 308 -23.63 -8.93 -1.90
CA GLY A 308 -23.86 -9.66 -0.65
C GLY A 308 -23.31 -11.09 -0.64
N ALA A 309 -23.22 -11.74 -1.81
CA ALA A 309 -22.73 -13.11 -1.91
C ALA A 309 -21.19 -13.16 -1.80
N SER A 310 -20.49 -12.30 -2.54
CA SER A 310 -19.03 -12.18 -2.49
C SER A 310 -18.50 -11.71 -1.14
N LEU A 311 -19.31 -11.00 -0.35
CA LEU A 311 -18.92 -10.45 0.95
C LEU A 311 -19.41 -11.28 2.16
N ALA A 312 -19.96 -12.47 1.95
CA ALA A 312 -20.56 -13.28 3.02
C ALA A 312 -19.59 -13.59 4.16
N GLU A 313 -18.34 -13.91 3.82
CA GLU A 313 -17.27 -14.26 4.78
C GLU A 313 -16.44 -13.05 5.24
N VAL A 314 -16.66 -11.88 4.64
CA VAL A 314 -15.90 -10.66 4.96
C VAL A 314 -16.51 -9.98 6.18
N PRO A 315 -15.73 -9.67 7.23
CA PRO A 315 -16.21 -8.89 8.36
C PRO A 315 -16.83 -7.58 7.88
N PRO A 316 -17.99 -7.16 8.45
CA PRO A 316 -18.62 -5.89 8.09
C PRO A 316 -17.64 -4.72 8.15
N GLY A 317 -17.73 -3.80 7.19
CA GLY A 317 -16.85 -2.65 7.07
C GLY A 317 -17.22 -1.73 5.91
N PRO A 318 -16.36 -0.78 5.54
CA PRO A 318 -16.66 0.14 4.44
C PRO A 318 -16.88 -0.56 3.09
N VAL A 319 -16.22 -1.70 2.84
CA VAL A 319 -16.44 -2.49 1.61
C VAL A 319 -17.86 -3.05 1.56
N SER A 320 -18.36 -3.62 2.66
CA SER A 320 -19.73 -4.13 2.74
C SER A 320 -20.78 -3.02 2.70
N ARG A 321 -20.52 -1.89 3.38
CA ARG A 321 -21.43 -0.74 3.38
C ARG A 321 -21.51 -0.05 2.01
N ALA A 322 -20.44 -0.10 1.21
CA ALA A 322 -20.47 0.36 -0.17
C ALA A 322 -21.37 -0.51 -1.09
N ALA A 323 -21.65 -1.75 -0.69
CA ALA A 323 -22.54 -2.70 -1.37
C ALA A 323 -23.92 -2.83 -0.71
N GLY A 324 -24.34 -1.84 0.09
CA GLY A 324 -25.67 -1.79 0.70
C GLY A 324 -25.83 -2.58 2.01
N ILE A 325 -24.77 -3.20 2.52
CA ILE A 325 -24.84 -4.03 3.73
C ILE A 325 -24.67 -3.13 4.97
N ALA A 326 -25.78 -2.69 5.55
CA ALA A 326 -25.84 -1.80 6.71
C ALA A 326 -25.49 -2.50 8.04
N ARG A 327 -24.24 -2.97 8.18
CA ARG A 327 -23.69 -3.56 9.41
C ARG A 327 -22.47 -2.77 9.88
N ASP A 328 -22.46 -2.41 11.17
CA ASP A 328 -21.38 -1.64 11.81
C ASP A 328 -21.39 -1.90 13.32
N ALA A 329 -20.24 -2.24 13.90
CA ALA A 329 -20.13 -2.57 15.32
C ALA A 329 -20.40 -1.38 16.26
N ARG A 330 -20.34 -0.13 15.77
CA ARG A 330 -20.68 1.06 16.59
C ARG A 330 -22.17 1.13 16.96
N THR A 331 -23.03 0.41 16.25
CA THR A 331 -24.48 0.35 16.54
C THR A 331 -24.81 -0.31 17.88
N SER A 332 -23.90 -1.13 18.43
CA SER A 332 -24.07 -1.76 19.74
C SER A 332 -23.44 -0.98 20.89
N ASP A 333 -22.71 0.11 20.64
CA ASP A 333 -22.08 0.93 21.67
C ASP A 333 -23.06 2.05 22.13
N PRO A 334 -23.50 2.05 23.41
CA PRO A 334 -24.42 3.05 23.94
C PRO A 334 -23.93 4.50 23.79
N SER A 335 -22.61 4.72 23.86
CA SER A 335 -22.03 6.05 23.71
C SER A 335 -22.18 6.57 22.28
N TYR A 336 -22.00 5.73 21.27
CA TYR A 336 -22.24 6.08 19.86
C TYR A 336 -23.74 6.31 19.57
N LEU A 337 -24.62 5.48 20.14
CA LEU A 337 -26.07 5.68 20.05
C LEU A 337 -26.49 7.04 20.64
N SER A 338 -25.93 7.41 21.81
CA SER A 338 -26.20 8.72 22.44
C SER A 338 -25.72 9.92 21.62
N LEU A 339 -24.78 9.70 20.70
CA LEU A 339 -24.25 10.71 19.79
C LEU A 339 -25.02 10.78 18.46
N GLY A 340 -26.04 9.94 18.25
CA GLY A 340 -26.77 9.87 17.00
C GLY A 340 -25.89 9.35 15.86
N PHE A 341 -25.14 8.28 16.11
CA PHE A 341 -24.46 7.53 15.05
C PHE A 341 -25.49 6.85 14.14
N GLU A 342 -25.27 6.93 12.83
CA GLU A 342 -26.10 6.29 11.81
C GLU A 342 -25.22 5.48 10.86
N VAL A 343 -25.66 4.29 10.45
CA VAL A 343 -24.93 3.49 9.48
C VAL A 343 -25.18 4.03 8.08
N LEU A 344 -24.16 4.65 7.48
CA LEU A 344 -24.21 5.14 6.10
C LEU A 344 -23.91 3.99 5.14
N VAL A 345 -24.61 3.94 4.00
CA VAL A 345 -24.39 2.94 2.94
C VAL A 345 -24.42 3.57 1.55
N GLN A 346 -23.80 2.89 0.59
CA GLN A 346 -24.00 3.08 -0.85
C GLN A 346 -24.65 1.81 -1.42
N GLU A 347 -24.92 1.75 -2.73
CA GLU A 347 -25.66 0.63 -3.32
C GLU A 347 -24.87 -0.14 -4.38
N GLU A 348 -23.92 0.52 -5.05
CA GLU A 348 -23.34 0.03 -6.30
C GLU A 348 -22.21 -1.00 -6.08
N GLY A 349 -21.60 -1.05 -4.89
CA GLY A 349 -20.56 -2.02 -4.57
C GLY A 349 -19.28 -1.90 -5.40
N ASP A 350 -19.13 -0.87 -6.23
CA ASP A 350 -17.96 -0.61 -7.07
C ASP A 350 -16.88 0.21 -6.34
N ALA A 351 -15.73 0.40 -6.99
CA ALA A 351 -14.65 1.22 -6.46
C ALA A 351 -15.15 2.65 -6.13
N ARG A 352 -15.99 3.24 -6.98
CA ARG A 352 -16.56 4.57 -6.74
C ARG A 352 -17.44 4.65 -5.49
N ALA A 353 -18.27 3.63 -5.25
CA ALA A 353 -19.08 3.49 -4.04
C ALA A 353 -18.19 3.37 -2.81
N ARG A 354 -17.10 2.58 -2.89
CA ARG A 354 -16.11 2.47 -1.80
C ARG A 354 -15.39 3.79 -1.49
N TRP A 355 -15.16 4.64 -2.49
CA TRP A 355 -14.62 5.99 -2.28
C TRP A 355 -15.63 6.91 -1.59
N ARG A 356 -16.88 6.94 -2.08
CA ARG A 356 -17.97 7.70 -1.47
C ARG A 356 -18.25 7.27 -0.04
N GLN A 357 -18.24 5.96 0.21
CA GLN A 357 -18.47 5.40 1.54
C GLN A 357 -17.43 5.91 2.54
N ARG A 358 -16.14 5.82 2.23
CA ARG A 358 -15.06 6.30 3.11
C ARG A 358 -15.09 7.82 3.31
N LEU A 359 -15.46 8.58 2.30
CA LEU A 359 -15.63 10.03 2.42
C LEU A 359 -16.83 10.39 3.33
N SER A 360 -17.96 9.72 3.17
CA SER A 360 -19.15 9.87 4.01
C SER A 360 -18.85 9.50 5.46
N GLU A 361 -18.16 8.39 5.69
CA GLU A 361 -17.71 7.98 7.02
C GLU A 361 -16.70 8.97 7.63
N ALA A 362 -15.76 9.51 6.84
CA ALA A 362 -14.85 10.54 7.32
C ALA A 362 -15.60 11.81 7.77
N LEU A 363 -16.62 12.23 7.03
CA LEU A 363 -17.45 13.38 7.40
C LEU A 363 -18.24 13.12 8.68
N GLN A 364 -18.90 11.97 8.79
CA GLN A 364 -19.64 11.60 9.99
C GLN A 364 -18.71 11.46 11.20
N ALA A 365 -17.50 10.92 11.00
CA ALA A 365 -16.50 10.80 12.04
C ALA A 365 -16.08 12.17 12.60
N LEU A 366 -15.88 13.18 11.74
CA LEU A 366 -15.61 14.55 12.19
C LEU A 366 -16.77 15.16 12.98
N GLU A 367 -18.00 14.90 12.56
CA GLU A 367 -19.21 15.37 13.27
C GLU A 367 -19.40 14.67 14.62
N LEU A 368 -19.10 13.37 14.70
CA LEU A 368 -19.10 12.62 15.97
C LEU A 368 -17.98 13.10 16.89
N ALA A 369 -16.76 13.30 16.37
CA ALA A 369 -15.64 13.81 17.15
C ALA A 369 -15.95 15.19 17.76
N GLY A 370 -16.59 16.09 17.00
CA GLY A 370 -17.04 17.39 17.50
C GLY A 370 -18.12 17.32 18.58
N ARG A 371 -18.98 16.29 18.54
CA ARG A 371 -20.06 16.06 19.52
C ARG A 371 -19.65 15.20 20.72
N ALA A 372 -18.55 14.46 20.61
CA ALA A 372 -18.14 13.44 21.56
C ALA A 372 -18.00 13.99 22.99
N ALA A 373 -17.52 15.23 23.17
CA ALA A 373 -17.21 15.81 24.47
C ALA A 373 -16.34 14.82 25.30
N ALA A 374 -16.70 14.54 26.55
CA ALA A 374 -15.99 13.58 27.42
C ALA A 374 -16.53 12.13 27.31
N ARG A 375 -17.09 11.71 26.17
CA ARG A 375 -17.59 10.34 25.96
C ARG A 375 -16.49 9.37 25.56
N TRP A 376 -16.62 8.15 26.06
CA TRP A 376 -15.68 7.05 25.87
C TRP A 376 -16.39 5.87 25.22
N SER A 377 -15.65 5.08 24.44
CA SER A 377 -16.11 3.81 23.91
C SER A 377 -16.34 2.80 25.03
N THR A 378 -17.22 1.84 24.76
CA THR A 378 -17.47 0.72 25.66
C THR A 378 -16.66 -0.50 25.18
N PRO A 379 -15.69 -1.02 25.96
CA PRO A 379 -14.95 -2.21 25.59
C PRO A 379 -15.90 -3.41 25.49
N SER A 380 -15.89 -4.08 24.34
CA SER A 380 -16.76 -5.24 24.08
C SER A 380 -16.02 -6.42 23.46
N GLY A 381 -14.68 -6.32 23.31
CA GLY A 381 -13.89 -7.26 22.53
C GLY A 381 -14.08 -7.13 21.01
N ARG A 382 -14.95 -6.21 20.56
CA ARG A 382 -15.19 -5.88 19.15
C ARG A 382 -15.19 -4.37 18.95
N VAL A 383 -14.49 -3.90 17.94
CA VAL A 383 -14.41 -2.48 17.57
C VAL A 383 -14.59 -2.34 16.07
N GLU A 384 -15.33 -1.33 15.62
CA GLU A 384 -15.35 -0.96 14.21
C GLU A 384 -14.08 -0.16 13.88
N ALA A 385 -13.05 -0.78 13.33
CA ALA A 385 -11.86 -0.10 12.83
C ALA A 385 -12.13 0.54 11.45
N PRO A 386 -11.24 1.40 10.91
CA PRO A 386 -11.46 2.06 9.62
C PRO A 386 -11.55 1.11 8.42
N ARG A 387 -11.06 -0.13 8.53
CA ARG A 387 -11.18 -1.17 7.50
C ARG A 387 -12.35 -2.13 7.72
N GLY A 388 -12.99 -2.08 8.88
CA GLY A 388 -14.09 -2.97 9.27
C GLY A 388 -13.98 -3.47 10.70
N SER A 389 -14.81 -4.44 11.03
CA SER A 389 -14.91 -5.01 12.37
C SER A 389 -13.63 -5.75 12.78
N LEU A 390 -13.03 -5.32 13.88
CA LEU A 390 -11.83 -5.88 14.49
C LEU A 390 -12.19 -6.60 15.80
N THR A 391 -11.61 -7.78 16.01
CA THR A 391 -11.65 -8.53 17.29
C THR A 391 -10.24 -8.95 17.71
N ALA A 392 -10.12 -9.67 18.83
CA ALA A 392 -8.84 -10.25 19.24
C ALA A 392 -8.35 -11.34 18.26
N GLU A 393 -9.26 -12.14 17.68
CA GLU A 393 -8.91 -13.24 16.79
C GLU A 393 -8.96 -12.88 15.29
N SER A 394 -9.68 -11.82 14.90
CA SER A 394 -9.97 -11.53 13.49
C SER A 394 -9.76 -10.06 13.15
N ALA A 395 -9.19 -9.81 11.97
CA ALA A 395 -9.03 -8.50 11.37
C ALA A 395 -9.50 -8.52 9.90
N PRO A 396 -10.13 -7.44 9.40
CA PRO A 396 -10.76 -7.42 8.08
C PRO A 396 -9.77 -7.62 6.93
N ALA A 397 -8.49 -7.26 7.09
CA ALA A 397 -7.53 -7.27 5.99
C ALA A 397 -7.31 -8.65 5.34
N ALA A 398 -7.29 -9.74 6.13
CA ALA A 398 -7.07 -11.09 5.60
C ALA A 398 -8.21 -11.53 4.66
N GLU A 399 -9.45 -11.33 5.09
CA GLU A 399 -10.63 -11.67 4.29
C GLU A 399 -10.78 -10.78 3.06
N LEU A 400 -10.39 -9.50 3.16
CA LEU A 400 -10.36 -8.60 2.00
C LEU A 400 -9.31 -9.03 0.96
N VAL A 401 -8.14 -9.52 1.39
CA VAL A 401 -7.13 -10.09 0.49
C VAL A 401 -7.65 -11.35 -0.20
N ALA A 402 -8.41 -12.19 0.52
CA ALA A 402 -9.00 -13.42 -0.02
C ALA A 402 -10.03 -13.18 -1.13
N LEU A 403 -10.56 -11.96 -1.28
CA LEU A 403 -11.44 -11.60 -2.40
C LEU A 403 -10.72 -11.51 -3.75
N ILE A 404 -9.40 -11.24 -3.75
CA ILE A 404 -8.65 -10.94 -4.98
C ILE A 404 -8.82 -12.01 -6.07
N PRO A 405 -8.65 -13.32 -5.79
CA PRO A 405 -8.74 -14.33 -6.84
C PRO A 405 -10.11 -14.40 -7.52
N ALA A 406 -11.18 -14.02 -6.81
CA ALA A 406 -12.53 -14.00 -7.36
C ALA A 406 -12.86 -12.70 -8.10
N LEU A 407 -12.27 -11.56 -7.69
CA LEU A 407 -12.63 -10.24 -8.21
C LEU A 407 -11.87 -9.81 -9.46
N LEU A 408 -10.63 -10.29 -9.66
CA LEU A 408 -9.78 -9.80 -10.74
C LEU A 408 -9.97 -10.47 -12.12
N PRO A 409 -10.28 -11.78 -12.23
CA PRO A 409 -10.45 -12.40 -13.54
C PRO A 409 -11.48 -11.69 -14.41
N GLY A 410 -11.12 -11.44 -15.68
CA GLY A 410 -11.93 -10.73 -16.65
C GLY A 410 -11.79 -9.19 -16.63
N LEU A 411 -11.11 -8.63 -15.63
CA LEU A 411 -10.80 -7.20 -15.59
C LEU A 411 -9.55 -6.88 -16.41
N ASP A 412 -9.58 -5.72 -17.05
CA ASP A 412 -8.37 -5.13 -17.62
C ASP A 412 -7.44 -4.66 -16.47
N TRP A 413 -6.13 -4.57 -16.71
CA TRP A 413 -5.15 -4.36 -15.66
C TRP A 413 -5.37 -3.08 -14.86
N GLY A 414 -5.81 -1.99 -15.51
CA GLY A 414 -6.15 -0.73 -14.83
C GLY A 414 -7.31 -0.88 -13.84
N ASP A 415 -8.33 -1.65 -14.21
CA ASP A 415 -9.50 -1.94 -13.38
C ASP A 415 -9.15 -2.91 -12.25
N ALA A 416 -8.26 -3.87 -12.52
CA ALA A 416 -7.73 -4.77 -11.50
C ALA A 416 -6.97 -4.01 -10.40
N VAL A 417 -6.06 -3.11 -10.79
CA VAL A 417 -5.30 -2.27 -9.84
C VAL A 417 -6.25 -1.35 -9.06
N THR A 418 -7.23 -0.73 -9.74
CA THR A 418 -8.26 0.09 -9.08
C THR A 418 -9.08 -0.72 -8.07
N THR A 419 -9.45 -1.95 -8.43
CA THR A 419 -10.18 -2.88 -7.56
C THR A 419 -9.37 -3.15 -6.29
N ILE A 420 -8.11 -3.57 -6.43
CA ILE A 420 -7.23 -3.88 -5.28
C ILE A 420 -7.08 -2.67 -4.35
N VAL A 421 -6.75 -1.51 -4.90
CA VAL A 421 -6.55 -0.27 -4.11
C VAL A 421 -7.84 0.14 -3.40
N SER A 422 -8.99 -0.07 -4.04
CA SER A 422 -10.29 0.29 -3.48
C SER A 422 -10.68 -0.50 -2.23
N LEU A 423 -10.06 -1.67 -2.00
CA LEU A 423 -10.30 -2.55 -0.86
C LEU A 423 -9.56 -2.10 0.42
N ASP A 424 -8.56 -1.21 0.31
CA ASP A 424 -7.73 -0.74 1.45
C ASP A 424 -7.02 -1.88 2.20
N LEU A 425 -6.37 -2.76 1.45
CA LEU A 425 -5.69 -3.92 1.99
C LEU A 425 -4.48 -3.54 2.84
N ASP A 426 -4.21 -4.35 3.87
CA ASP A 426 -3.05 -4.21 4.75
C ASP A 426 -2.46 -5.59 5.07
N LEU A 427 -1.31 -5.89 4.46
CA LEU A 427 -0.71 -7.23 4.56
C LEU A 427 -0.07 -7.46 5.93
N GLU A 428 0.31 -6.40 6.63
CA GLU A 428 0.79 -6.49 8.02
C GLU A 428 -0.36 -6.84 8.96
N GLU A 429 -1.50 -6.16 8.82
CA GLU A 429 -2.72 -6.46 9.56
C GLU A 429 -3.18 -7.91 9.30
N ALA A 430 -3.19 -8.32 8.03
CA ALA A 430 -3.55 -9.69 7.63
C ALA A 430 -2.62 -10.75 8.25
N ALA A 431 -1.33 -10.46 8.41
CA ALA A 431 -0.38 -11.37 9.03
C ALA A 431 -0.55 -11.44 10.56
N SER A 432 -0.83 -10.31 11.22
CA SER A 432 -0.85 -10.20 12.69
C SER A 432 -1.85 -11.12 13.39
N ARG A 433 -2.96 -11.49 12.72
CA ARG A 433 -4.03 -12.31 13.30
C ARG A 433 -4.05 -13.76 12.78
N HIS A 434 -3.33 -14.09 11.72
CA HIS A 434 -3.13 -15.47 11.27
C HIS A 434 -2.40 -16.32 12.33
N ALA A 435 -1.45 -15.71 13.03
CA ALA A 435 -0.71 -16.34 14.12
C ALA A 435 -1.55 -16.56 15.39
N ALA A 436 -2.64 -15.80 15.60
CA ALA A 436 -3.52 -15.93 16.76
C ALA A 436 -4.53 -17.07 16.62
N SER A 437 -4.86 -17.50 15.40
CA SER A 437 -5.73 -18.65 15.12
C SER A 437 -5.02 -19.99 15.05
N ALA A 438 -3.68 -19.99 15.01
CA ALA A 438 -2.83 -21.19 14.89
C ALA A 438 -2.26 -21.69 16.22
N VAL A 439 -2.63 -21.04 17.34
CA VAL A 439 -2.32 -21.41 18.74
C VAL A 439 -3.62 -21.77 19.42
#